data_AF-A0A447UT87-F1
#
_entry.id   AF-A0A447UT87-F1
#
_cell.length_a   1.000
_cell.length_b   1.000
_cell.length_c   1.000
_cell.angle_alpha   90.00
_cell.angle_beta   90.00
_cell.angle_gamma   90.00
#
_symmetry.space_group_name_H-M   'P 1'
#
loop_
_entity.id
_entity.type
_entity.pdbx_description
1 polymer ?
#
loop_
_entity_poly.entity_id
_entity_poly.type
_entity_poly.pdbx_seq_one_letter_code
_entity_poly.pdbx_strand_id
1 'polypeptide(L)'
;MLLGASPELLLRKEGDRFSSLPLAGSARRQPDDVLDREAGNRLLASEKDRHEHELVTQAMKTVLRDRSSELQLPASPQLITTPTLWHLGTPFEGKANAEENALTLACLLHPTPAFEWFPASGGEKINC
;
A
#
# COMPACT_ATOMS: atom_id res chain seq x y z
N MET A 1 -4.93 23.95 7.26
CA MET A 1 -4.61 22.76 8.07
C MET A 1 -5.16 21.56 7.32
N LEU A 2 -4.31 20.71 6.77
CA LEU A 2 -4.74 19.45 6.15
C LEU A 2 -4.81 18.40 7.26
N LEU A 3 -6.00 17.84 7.50
CA LEU A 3 -6.25 16.87 8.56
C LEU A 3 -6.82 15.62 7.88
N GLY A 4 -6.03 14.54 7.87
CA GLY A 4 -6.40 13.27 7.26
C GLY A 4 -5.79 12.12 8.07
N ALA A 5 -6.58 11.08 8.29
CA ALA A 5 -6.11 9.83 8.89
C ALA A 5 -5.94 8.81 7.75
N SER A 6 -4.86 8.93 6.98
CA SER A 6 -4.55 7.92 5.97
C SER A 6 -4.11 6.64 6.68
N PRO A 7 -4.80 5.50 6.48
CA PRO A 7 -4.33 4.22 6.99
C PRO A 7 -3.13 3.69 6.20
N GLU A 8 -2.82 4.29 5.05
CA GLU A 8 -1.74 3.89 4.16
C GLU A 8 -0.43 4.57 4.55
N LEU A 9 0.59 3.77 4.84
CA LEU A 9 1.96 4.24 5.01
C LEU A 9 2.63 4.28 3.64
N LEU A 10 2.76 5.47 3.07
CA LEU A 10 3.46 5.64 1.79
C LEU A 10 4.92 5.19 1.89
N LEU A 11 5.67 5.77 2.83
CA LEU A 11 7.06 5.39 3.08
C LEU A 11 7.50 5.83 4.49
N ARG A 12 8.25 4.97 5.17
CA ARG A 12 9.09 5.29 6.32
C ARG A 12 10.52 4.84 6.01
N LYS A 13 11.53 5.62 6.38
CA LYS A 13 12.94 5.23 6.27
C LYS A 13 13.67 5.52 7.57
N GLU A 14 14.41 4.55 8.08
CA GLU A 14 15.23 4.62 9.29
C GLU A 14 16.61 4.07 9.00
N GLY A 15 17.61 4.96 8.97
CA GLY A 15 18.93 4.59 8.47
C GLY A 15 18.87 4.18 7.00
N ASP A 16 19.33 2.97 6.69
CA ASP A 16 19.25 2.35 5.36
C ASP A 16 17.94 1.59 5.13
N ARG A 17 17.18 1.25 6.17
CA ARG A 17 15.96 0.46 6.04
C ARG A 17 14.77 1.34 5.69
N PHE A 18 13.88 0.84 4.84
CA PHE A 18 12.60 1.48 4.55
C PHE A 18 11.45 0.49 4.64
N SER A 19 10.27 1.02 4.93
CA SER A 19 9.02 0.26 4.96
C SER A 19 7.90 1.03 4.26
N SER A 20 6.98 0.31 3.61
CA SER A 20 5.75 0.85 3.01
C SER A 20 4.60 -0.14 3.22
N LEU A 21 3.37 0.35 3.29
CA LEU A 21 2.17 -0.47 3.43
C LEU A 21 1.09 0.02 2.46
N PRO A 22 1.16 -0.36 1.17
CA PRO A 22 0.08 -0.11 0.23
C PRO A 22 -1.20 -0.83 0.64
N LEU A 23 -2.32 -0.13 0.49
CA LEU A 23 -3.66 -0.65 0.73
C LEU A 23 -4.49 -0.56 -0.55
N ALA A 24 -5.08 -1.68 -0.98
CA ALA A 24 -5.93 -1.73 -2.16
C ALA A 24 -6.95 -2.87 -2.03
N GLY A 25 -8.19 -2.66 -2.45
CA GLY A 25 -9.33 -3.52 -2.09
C GLY A 25 -9.90 -3.13 -0.73
N SER A 26 -11.23 -3.06 -0.61
CA SER A 26 -11.88 -2.59 0.61
C SER A 26 -13.25 -3.21 0.85
N ALA A 27 -13.60 -3.42 2.11
CA ALA A 27 -14.93 -3.86 2.52
C ALA A 27 -15.38 -3.11 3.79
N ARG A 28 -16.68 -2.86 3.92
CA ARG A 28 -17.21 -2.12 5.08
C ARG A 28 -17.11 -2.95 6.37
N ARG A 29 -16.67 -2.32 7.46
CA ARG A 29 -16.79 -2.89 8.81
C ARG A 29 -18.26 -3.10 9.18
N GLN A 30 -18.54 -4.14 9.95
CA GLN A 30 -19.88 -4.39 10.49
C GLN A 30 -19.90 -4.15 12.02
N PRO A 31 -21.03 -3.71 12.59
CA PRO A 31 -21.18 -3.57 14.04
C PRO A 31 -21.19 -4.91 14.79
N ASP A 32 -21.60 -5.98 14.12
CA ASP A 32 -21.57 -7.34 14.65
C ASP A 32 -20.24 -8.02 14.30
N ASP A 33 -19.57 -8.56 15.30
CA ASP A 33 -18.21 -9.14 15.17
C ASP A 33 -18.15 -10.34 14.23
N VAL A 34 -19.23 -11.13 14.14
CA VAL A 34 -19.27 -12.31 13.27
C VAL A 34 -19.40 -11.84 11.82
N LEU A 35 -20.36 -10.97 11.55
CA LEU A 35 -20.56 -10.39 10.22
C LEU A 35 -19.34 -9.56 9.76
N ASP A 36 -18.66 -8.90 10.69
CA ASP A 36 -17.47 -8.11 10.41
C ASP A 36 -16.31 -9.00 9.95
N ARG A 37 -16.07 -10.10 10.67
CA ARG A 37 -15.03 -11.05 10.31
C ARG A 37 -15.35 -11.78 9.00
N GLU A 38 -16.61 -12.08 8.73
CA GLU A 38 -17.02 -12.60 7.43
C GLU A 38 -16.79 -11.59 6.30
N ALA A 39 -17.04 -10.30 6.54
CA ALA A 39 -16.77 -9.26 5.55
C ALA A 39 -15.27 -9.19 5.20
N GLY A 40 -14.39 -9.24 6.21
CA GLY A 40 -12.95 -9.34 6.00
C GLY A 40 -12.54 -10.59 5.22
N ASN A 41 -13.06 -11.76 5.59
CA ASN A 41 -12.76 -13.02 4.89
C ASN A 41 -13.24 -13.01 3.44
N ARG A 42 -14.42 -12.43 3.16
CA ARG A 42 -14.92 -12.23 1.79
C ARG A 42 -14.00 -11.32 0.99
N LEU A 43 -13.50 -10.24 1.59
CA LEU A 43 -12.53 -9.36 0.94
C LEU A 43 -11.24 -10.12 0.60
N LEU A 44 -10.69 -10.89 1.54
CA LEU A 44 -9.49 -11.69 1.31
C LEU A 44 -9.68 -12.76 0.22
N ALA A 45 -10.88 -13.32 0.12
CA ALA A 45 -11.25 -14.32 -0.89
C ALA A 45 -11.69 -13.71 -2.24
N SER A 46 -11.92 -12.39 -2.33
CA SER A 46 -12.35 -11.73 -3.56
C SER A 46 -11.25 -11.73 -4.61
N GLU A 47 -11.47 -12.43 -5.73
CA GLU A 47 -10.52 -12.48 -6.84
C GLU A 47 -10.29 -11.09 -7.45
N LYS A 48 -11.36 -10.31 -7.58
CA LYS A 48 -11.29 -8.93 -8.08
C LYS A 48 -10.38 -8.08 -7.19
N ASP A 49 -10.66 -8.01 -5.88
CA ASP A 49 -9.88 -7.16 -4.96
C ASP A 49 -8.44 -7.66 -4.82
N ARG A 50 -8.20 -8.97 -4.84
CA ARG A 50 -6.83 -9.50 -4.84
C ARG A 50 -6.06 -9.16 -6.11
N HIS A 51 -6.69 -9.27 -7.28
CA HIS A 51 -6.08 -8.84 -8.53
C HIS A 51 -5.80 -7.34 -8.52
N GLU A 52 -6.74 -6.57 -7.97
CA GLU A 52 -6.59 -5.14 -7.76
C GLU A 52 -5.40 -4.79 -6.85
N HIS A 53 -5.25 -5.54 -5.77
CA HIS A 53 -4.10 -5.42 -4.89
C HIS A 53 -2.79 -5.85 -5.56
N GLU A 54 -2.82 -6.90 -6.36
CA GLU A 54 -1.63 -7.45 -7.01
C GLU A 54 -0.99 -6.42 -7.96
N LEU A 55 -1.74 -5.77 -8.86
CA LEU A 55 -1.10 -4.81 -9.77
C LEU A 55 -0.44 -3.64 -9.02
N VAL A 56 -1.04 -3.18 -7.91
CA VAL A 56 -0.43 -2.16 -7.06
C VAL A 56 0.92 -2.62 -6.53
N THR A 57 0.95 -3.81 -5.93
CA THR A 57 2.19 -4.36 -5.35
C THR A 57 3.24 -4.65 -6.42
N GLN A 58 2.85 -5.12 -7.61
CA GLN A 58 3.79 -5.36 -8.71
C GLN A 58 4.38 -4.07 -9.26
N ALA A 59 3.58 -3.02 -9.40
CA ALA A 59 4.05 -1.71 -9.83
C ALA A 59 5.06 -1.13 -8.82
N MET A 60 4.72 -1.14 -7.52
CA MET A 60 5.65 -0.69 -6.47
C MET A 60 6.93 -1.52 -6.40
N LYS A 61 6.81 -2.86 -6.52
CA LYS A 61 7.96 -3.76 -6.52
C LYS A 61 8.91 -3.48 -7.68
N THR A 62 8.37 -3.22 -8.86
CA THR A 62 9.16 -2.88 -10.06
C THR A 62 9.96 -1.60 -9.81
N VAL A 63 9.30 -0.59 -9.27
CA VAL A 63 9.89 0.72 -8.99
C VAL A 63 10.95 0.68 -7.89
N LEU A 64 10.70 -0.04 -6.79
CA LEU A 64 11.60 -0.11 -5.64
C LEU A 64 12.79 -1.03 -5.84
N ARG A 65 12.69 -2.04 -6.70
CA ARG A 65 13.75 -3.04 -6.92
C ARG A 65 15.07 -2.39 -7.33
N ASP A 66 15.05 -1.38 -8.19
CA ASP A 66 16.28 -0.75 -8.70
C ASP A 66 16.87 0.27 -7.72
N ARG A 67 16.12 0.66 -6.68
CA ARG A 67 16.52 1.63 -5.65
C ARG A 67 16.82 0.98 -4.30
N SER A 68 16.81 -0.34 -4.24
CA SER A 68 17.00 -1.11 -3.02
C SER A 68 18.00 -2.25 -3.21
N SER A 69 18.84 -2.44 -2.20
CA SER A 69 19.76 -3.58 -2.11
C SER A 69 19.07 -4.84 -1.57
N GLU A 70 18.00 -4.65 -0.80
CA GLU A 70 17.12 -5.72 -0.31
C GLU A 70 15.66 -5.27 -0.43
N LEU A 71 14.79 -6.18 -0.86
CA LEU A 71 13.34 -5.94 -0.93
C LEU A 71 12.58 -7.23 -0.60
N GLN A 72 11.73 -7.14 0.42
CA GLN A 72 10.94 -8.24 0.95
C GLN A 72 9.47 -7.84 1.03
N LEU A 73 8.60 -8.77 0.65
CA LEU A 73 7.15 -8.66 0.73
C LEU A 73 6.56 -10.07 0.80
N PRO A 74 5.45 -10.28 1.54
CA PRO A 74 4.76 -11.56 1.54
C PRO A 74 4.12 -11.86 0.17
N ALA A 75 3.91 -13.14 -0.12
CA ALA A 75 3.30 -13.58 -1.38
C ALA A 75 1.78 -13.34 -1.46
N SER A 76 1.15 -12.99 -0.34
CA SER A 76 -0.28 -12.74 -0.26
C SER A 76 -0.55 -11.56 0.68
N PRO A 77 -1.60 -10.77 0.41
CA PRO A 77 -1.96 -9.67 1.28
C PRO A 77 -2.51 -10.16 2.63
N GLN A 78 -2.50 -9.28 3.60
CA GLN A 78 -3.14 -9.43 4.90
C GLN A 78 -4.30 -8.45 5.06
N LEU A 79 -5.24 -8.76 5.96
CA LEU A 79 -6.34 -7.88 6.29
C LEU A 79 -5.88 -6.78 7.27
N ILE A 80 -6.12 -5.52 6.92
CA ILE A 80 -5.88 -4.34 7.74
C ILE A 80 -7.21 -3.66 8.03
N THR A 81 -7.42 -3.21 9.27
CA THR A 81 -8.66 -2.53 9.67
C THR A 81 -8.44 -1.06 9.98
N THR A 82 -9.38 -0.25 9.56
CA THR A 82 -9.66 1.07 10.14
C THR A 82 -10.97 1.01 10.94
N PRO A 83 -11.40 2.10 11.61
CA PRO A 83 -12.71 2.12 12.25
C PRO A 83 -13.89 1.86 11.30
N THR A 84 -13.73 2.11 10.00
CA THR A 84 -14.84 2.05 9.02
C THR A 84 -14.67 0.99 7.94
N LEU A 85 -13.44 0.58 7.62
CA LEU A 85 -13.14 -0.34 6.53
C LEU A 85 -12.17 -1.47 6.91
N TRP A 86 -12.33 -2.61 6.24
CA TRP A 86 -11.29 -3.60 5.97
C TRP A 86 -10.54 -3.22 4.69
N HIS A 87 -9.25 -3.51 4.65
CA HIS A 87 -8.38 -3.34 3.48
C HIS A 87 -7.52 -4.59 3.28
N LEU A 88 -7.12 -4.85 2.03
CA LEU A 88 -5.97 -5.72 1.79
C LEU A 88 -4.70 -4.86 1.85
N GLY A 89 -3.70 -5.32 2.58
CA GLY A 89 -2.41 -4.66 2.73
C GLY A 89 -1.25 -5.63 2.54
N THR A 90 -0.18 -5.19 1.89
CA THR A 90 1.06 -5.98 1.76
C THR A 90 2.22 -5.14 2.28
N PRO A 91 2.87 -5.52 3.40
CA PRO A 91 4.02 -4.77 3.90
C PRO A 91 5.22 -4.97 2.97
N PHE A 92 5.84 -3.86 2.59
CA PHE A 92 7.13 -3.81 1.92
C PHE A 92 8.19 -3.45 2.94
N GLU A 93 9.25 -4.23 2.98
CA GLU A 93 10.43 -4.00 3.83
C GLU A 93 11.67 -4.08 2.95
N GLY A 94 12.57 -3.12 3.06
CA GLY A 94 13.77 -3.11 2.23
C GLY A 94 14.93 -2.33 2.82
N LYS A 95 16.06 -2.40 2.13
CA LYS A 95 17.22 -1.53 2.35
C LYS A 95 17.45 -0.69 1.13
N ALA A 96 17.38 0.63 1.29
CA ALA A 96 17.60 1.59 0.22
C ALA A 96 19.08 1.66 -0.14
N ASN A 97 19.38 2.04 -1.38
CA ASN A 97 20.75 2.36 -1.76
C ASN A 97 21.26 3.59 -1.00
N ALA A 98 22.58 3.80 -0.97
CA ALA A 98 23.21 4.84 -0.16
C ALA A 98 22.81 6.27 -0.57
N GLU A 99 22.50 6.47 -1.85
CA GLU A 99 22.06 7.72 -2.46
C GLU A 99 20.59 8.08 -2.15
N GLU A 100 19.81 7.14 -1.63
CA GLU A 100 18.37 7.31 -1.41
C GLU A 100 18.05 7.86 -0.01
N ASN A 101 17.16 8.86 0.03
CA ASN A 101 16.55 9.35 1.25
C ASN A 101 15.04 9.08 1.26
N ALA A 102 14.36 9.43 2.35
CA ALA A 102 12.93 9.17 2.48
C ALA A 102 12.12 9.90 1.40
N LEU A 103 12.52 11.12 1.03
CA LEU A 103 11.81 11.91 0.04
C LEU A 103 12.00 11.33 -1.36
N THR A 104 13.23 11.00 -1.77
CA THR A 104 13.49 10.45 -3.12
C THR A 104 12.68 9.19 -3.40
N LEU A 105 12.61 8.28 -2.43
CA LEU A 105 11.78 7.07 -2.50
C LEU A 105 10.28 7.39 -2.48
N ALA A 106 9.82 8.35 -1.67
CA ALA A 106 8.41 8.71 -1.59
C ALA A 106 7.92 9.35 -2.91
N CYS A 107 8.73 10.18 -3.55
CA CYS A 107 8.38 10.80 -4.83
C CYS A 107 8.33 9.78 -5.97
N LEU A 108 9.17 8.77 -5.89
CA LEU A 108 9.18 7.66 -6.82
C LEU A 108 7.90 6.80 -6.70
N LEU A 109 7.36 6.68 -5.48
CA LEU A 109 6.11 5.99 -5.19
C LEU A 109 4.87 6.86 -5.35
N HIS A 110 5.01 8.15 -5.71
CA HIS A 110 3.88 9.08 -5.78
C HIS A 110 3.51 9.46 -7.24
N PRO A 111 2.22 9.41 -7.61
CA PRO A 111 1.12 8.82 -6.83
C PRO A 111 1.32 7.31 -6.68
N THR A 112 0.82 6.72 -5.59
CA THR A 112 0.84 5.26 -5.51
C THR A 112 -0.06 4.70 -6.60
N PRO A 113 0.30 3.59 -7.25
CA PRO A 113 -0.58 2.90 -8.19
C PRO A 113 -1.95 2.53 -7.59
N ALA A 114 -2.04 2.38 -6.26
CA ALA A 114 -3.30 2.24 -5.53
C ALA A 114 -4.28 3.40 -5.76
N PHE A 115 -3.75 4.61 -5.97
CA PHE A 115 -4.53 5.81 -6.28
C PHE A 115 -4.88 5.92 -7.77
N GLU A 116 -4.03 5.41 -8.67
CA GLU A 116 -4.21 5.54 -10.12
C GLU A 116 -5.22 4.54 -10.72
N TRP A 117 -5.65 3.52 -9.98
CA TRP A 117 -6.53 2.46 -10.51
C TRP A 117 -8.05 2.75 -10.40
N PHE A 118 -8.45 4.02 -10.28
CA PHE A 118 -9.83 4.51 -10.48
C PHE A 118 -9.78 5.61 -11.56
N PRO A 119 -10.75 5.73 -12.49
CA PRO A 119 -10.48 6.12 -13.89
C PRO A 119 -9.55 7.32 -14.02
N ALA A 120 -8.50 7.13 -14.82
CA ALA A 120 -7.36 8.00 -14.99
C ALA A 120 -7.75 9.46 -15.29
N SER A 121 -7.70 10.29 -14.26
CA SER A 121 -7.59 11.74 -14.42
C SER A 121 -6.59 12.28 -13.39
N GLY A 122 -5.33 12.39 -13.81
CA GLY A 122 -4.35 13.31 -13.24
C GLY A 122 -3.89 13.01 -11.81
N GLY A 123 -2.97 12.05 -11.66
CA GLY A 123 -2.13 12.00 -10.48
C GLY A 123 -1.06 13.09 -10.55
N GLU A 124 -1.08 14.04 -9.61
CA GLU A 124 -0.03 15.05 -9.48
C GLU A 124 1.23 14.39 -8.90
N LYS A 125 2.38 14.54 -9.55
CA LYS A 125 3.65 14.09 -8.98
C LYS A 125 4.08 15.10 -7.90
N ILE A 126 4.62 14.63 -6.78
CA ILE A 126 5.30 15.54 -5.84
C ILE A 126 6.52 16.09 -6.59
N ASN A 127 6.64 17.42 -6.65
CA ASN A 127 7.81 18.07 -7.23
C ASN A 127 9.02 17.84 -6.31
N CYS A 128 9.80 16.84 -6.70
CA CYS A 128 11.11 16.47 -6.18
C CYS A 128 12.07 16.57 -7.38
#